data_AF-A0A7X9GRS6-F1
#
_entry.id   AF-A0A7X9GRS6-F1
#
_cell.length_a   1.000
_cell.length_b   1.000
_cell.length_c   1.000
_cell.angle_alpha   90.00
_cell.angle_beta   90.00
_cell.angle_gamma   90.00
#
_symmetry.space_group_name_H-M   'P 1'
#
loop_
_entity.id
_entity.type
_entity.pdbx_description
1 polymer ?
#
loop_
_entity_poly.entity_id
_entity_poly.type
_entity_poly.pdbx_seq_one_letter_code
_entity_poly.pdbx_strand_id
1 'polypeptide(L)' 'MTCRTLEDFYHINGHTFEKQYKEVLSGFRQWDQLEHAEQWLLFPQNIGRRLAIDESSLSNGELYTFVTNRDAHTRECSL' A
#
# COMPACT_ATOMS: atom_id res chain seq x y z
N MET A 1 -5.06 2.08 -10.41
CA MET A 1 -5.85 1.07 -11.13
C MET A 1 -6.89 0.51 -10.17
N THR A 2 -8.16 0.47 -10.57
CA THR A 2 -9.21 -0.19 -9.79
C THR A 2 -9.48 -1.57 -10.38
N CYS A 3 -10.03 -2.51 -9.61
CA CYS A 3 -10.37 -3.84 -10.14
C CYS A 3 -11.37 -3.79 -11.32
N ARG A 4 -12.00 -2.63 -11.57
CA ARG A 4 -12.82 -2.37 -12.77
C ARG A 4 -12.04 -2.39 -14.07
N THR A 5 -10.79 -1.95 -14.10
CA THR A 5 -9.99 -2.05 -15.34
C THR A 5 -9.70 -3.51 -15.66
N LEU A 6 -9.54 -4.37 -14.65
CA LEU A 6 -9.33 -5.81 -14.85
C LEU A 6 -10.58 -6.54 -15.34
N GLU A 7 -11.77 -6.03 -15.00
CA GLU A 7 -13.05 -6.57 -15.48
C GLU A 7 -13.14 -6.52 -17.01
N ASP A 8 -12.78 -5.40 -17.62
CA ASP A 8 -12.80 -5.26 -19.09
C ASP A 8 -11.77 -6.17 -19.79
N PHE A 9 -10.55 -6.28 -19.23
CA PHE A 9 -9.48 -7.06 -19.85
C PHE A 9 -9.65 -8.57 -19.66
N TYR A 10 -10.08 -9.01 -18.48
CA TYR A 10 -10.11 -10.42 -18.09
C TYR A 10 -11.53 -11.00 -18.01
N HIS A 11 -12.56 -10.18 -18.26
CA HIS A 11 -13.96 -10.61 -18.25
C HIS A 11 -14.36 -11.22 -16.89
N ILE A 12 -13.78 -10.67 -15.81
CA ILE A 12 -14.04 -11.05 -14.43
C ILE A 12 -14.92 -10.00 -13.76
N ASN A 13 -15.73 -10.39 -12.78
CA ASN A 13 -16.45 -9.39 -11.99
C ASN A 13 -15.48 -8.65 -11.05
N GLY A 14 -15.20 -7.37 -11.31
CA GLY A 14 -14.19 -6.59 -10.60
C GLY A 14 -14.52 -6.41 -9.12
N HIS A 15 -15.80 -6.20 -8.79
CA HIS A 15 -16.27 -6.08 -7.41
C HIS A 15 -16.07 -7.35 -6.59
N THR A 16 -16.36 -8.52 -7.18
CA THR A 16 -16.16 -9.81 -6.53
C THR A 16 -14.67 -10.10 -6.37
N PHE A 17 -13.88 -9.82 -7.40
CA PHE A 17 -12.43 -10.00 -7.36
C PHE A 17 -11.78 -9.13 -6.28
N GLU A 18 -12.14 -7.84 -6.20
CA GLU A 18 -11.63 -6.92 -5.18
C GLU A 18 -11.88 -7.44 -3.75
N LYS A 19 -13.11 -7.91 -3.50
CA LYS A 19 -13.48 -8.52 -2.21
C LYS A 19 -12.66 -9.78 -1.93
N GLN A 20 -12.56 -10.70 -2.88
CA GLN A 20 -11.78 -11.93 -2.70
C GLN A 20 -10.29 -11.65 -2.50
N TYR A 21 -9.76 -10.66 -3.23
CA TYR A 21 -8.37 -10.26 -3.10
C TYR A 21 -8.08 -9.75 -1.70
N LYS A 22 -8.89 -8.82 -1.18
CA LYS A 22 -8.72 -8.28 0.18
C LYS A 22 -8.95 -9.35 1.25
N GLU A 23 -10.04 -10.12 1.15
CA GLU A 23 -10.47 -10.99 2.24
C GLU A 23 -9.75 -12.34 2.29
N VAL A 24 -9.22 -12.82 1.15
CA VAL A 24 -8.72 -14.19 1.03
C VAL A 24 -7.32 -14.27 0.43
N LEU A 25 -7.04 -13.55 -0.67
CA LEU A 25 -5.83 -13.81 -1.48
C LEU A 25 -4.60 -12.99 -1.06
N SER A 26 -4.81 -11.76 -0.61
CA SER A 26 -3.72 -10.81 -0.32
C SER A 26 -3.04 -11.03 1.03
N GLY A 27 -3.64 -11.83 1.92
CA GLY A 27 -3.17 -11.96 3.30
C GLY A 27 -3.49 -10.75 4.19
N PHE A 28 -4.27 -9.77 3.71
CA PHE A 28 -4.57 -8.53 4.42
C PHE A 28 -5.17 -8.76 5.83
N ARG A 29 -5.97 -9.81 6.01
CA ARG A 29 -6.57 -10.15 7.31
C ARG A 29 -5.57 -10.68 8.33
N GLN A 30 -4.39 -11.10 7.89
CA GLN A 30 -3.32 -11.64 8.71
C GLN A 30 -2.19 -10.63 8.93
N TRP A 31 -2.34 -9.37 8.50
CA TRP A 31 -1.32 -8.35 8.74
C TRP A 31 -1.18 -8.03 10.22
N ASP A 32 0.06 -8.08 10.70
CA ASP A 32 0.43 -7.65 12.06
C ASP A 32 0.07 -6.17 12.30
N GLN A 33 0.05 -5.37 11.24
CA GLN A 33 -0.26 -3.94 11.30
C GLN A 33 -1.75 -3.61 11.24
N LEU A 34 -2.64 -4.60 11.06
CA LEU A 34 -4.05 -4.37 10.74
C LEU A 34 -4.78 -3.46 11.75
N GLU A 35 -4.45 -3.55 13.04
CA GLU A 35 -5.07 -2.75 14.12
C GLU A 35 -4.73 -1.25 14.02
N HIS A 36 -3.54 -0.90 13.53
CA HIS A 36 -3.03 0.47 13.51
C HIS A 36 -2.74 0.99 12.09
N ALA A 37 -3.02 0.21 11.05
CA ALA A 37 -2.72 0.54 9.66
C ALA A 37 -3.41 1.83 9.18
N GLU A 38 -4.53 2.23 9.79
CA GLU A 38 -5.18 3.52 9.50
C GLU A 38 -4.38 4.73 10.01
N GLN A 39 -3.51 4.53 11.01
CA GLN A 39 -2.74 5.59 11.63
C GLN A 39 -1.32 5.64 11.07
N TRP A 40 -0.67 4.49 10.91
CA TRP A 40 0.70 4.39 10.41
C TRP A 40 1.04 2.99 9.91
N LEU A 41 2.01 2.92 9.00
CA LEU A 41 2.67 1.71 8.53
C LEU A 41 4.19 1.93 8.65
N LEU A 42 4.89 0.93 9.18
CA LEU A 42 6.35 0.97 9.35
C LEU A 42 6.97 -0.28 8.76
N PHE A 43 7.99 -0.07 7.93
CA PHE A 43 8.78 -1.13 7.32
C PHE A 43 10.21 -1.05 7.88
N PRO A 44 10.54 -1.79 8.95
CA PRO A 44 11.83 -1.67 9.65
C PRO A 44 13.04 -1.88 8.73
N GLN A 45 12.89 -2.72 7.71
CA GLN A 45 13.90 -3.03 6.70
C GLN A 45 14.30 -1.78 5.90
N ASN A 46 13.38 -0.81 5.80
CA ASN A 46 13.59 0.42 5.05
C ASN A 46 14.20 1.53 5.92
N ILE A 47 14.40 1.34 7.23
CA ILE A 47 15.02 2.36 8.10
C ILE A 47 16.54 2.37 7.94
N GLY A 48 17.10 3.57 7.72
CA GLY A 48 18.54 3.77 7.50
C GLY A 48 19.03 5.13 7.96
N ARG A 49 20.29 5.45 7.67
CA ARG A 49 20.94 6.69 8.15
C ARG A 49 20.47 7.94 7.43
N ARG A 50 20.00 7.84 6.17
CA ARG A 50 19.54 8.98 5.38
C ARG A 50 18.02 8.94 5.16
N LEU A 51 17.30 9.35 6.20
CA LEU A 51 15.86 9.54 6.13
C LEU A 51 15.48 10.89 5.54
N ALA A 52 14.34 10.93 4.86
CA ALA A 52 13.67 12.12 4.38
C ALA A 52 12.19 12.05 4.74
N ILE A 53 11.60 13.22 4.98
CA ILE A 53 10.17 13.38 5.24
C ILE A 53 9.57 14.09 4.03
N ASP A 54 8.47 13.56 3.54
CA ASP A 54 7.66 14.16 2.48
C ASP A 54 6.18 14.13 2.88
N GLU A 55 5.39 15.03 2.29
CA GLU A 55 3.95 15.06 2.47
C GLU A 55 3.26 15.05 1.12
N SER A 56 2.33 14.12 0.94
CA SER A 56 1.58 13.98 -0.30
C SER A 56 0.11 13.81 0.02
N SER A 57 -0.73 14.62 -0.64
CA SER A 57 -2.16 14.43 -0.60
C SER A 57 -2.57 13.37 -1.60
N LEU A 58 -3.19 12.30 -1.13
CA LEU A 58 -3.81 11.29 -1.98
C LEU A 58 -5.25 11.72 -2.33
N SER A 59 -5.91 10.95 -3.18
CA SER A 59 -7.31 11.19 -3.54
C SER A 59 -8.21 11.38 -2.31
N ASN A 60 -9.33 12.07 -2.48
CA ASN A 60 -10.33 12.34 -1.45
C ASN A 60 -9.88 13.26 -0.30
N GLY A 61 -8.79 14.03 -0.48
CA GLY A 61 -8.40 15.10 0.44
C GLY A 61 -7.65 14.62 1.68
N GLU A 62 -7.20 13.37 1.68
CA GLU A 62 -6.33 12.82 2.72
C GLU A 62 -4.89 13.30 2.51
N LEU A 63 -4.19 13.63 3.60
CA LEU A 63 -2.79 14.04 3.60
C LEU A 63 -1.97 12.98 4.32
N TYR A 64 -0.95 12.46 3.63
CA TYR A 64 -0.06 11.43 4.16
C TYR A 64 1.35 11.98 4.29
N THR A 65 1.96 11.74 5.45
CA THR A 65 3.38 11.98 5.67
C THR A 65 4.15 10.69 5.43
N PHE A 66 5.12 10.73 4.51
CA PHE A 66 5.98 9.60 4.18
C PHE A 66 7.37 9.81 4.78
N VAL A 67 7.85 8.80 5.51
CA VAL A 67 9.25 8.73 5.94
C VAL A 67 9.98 7.75 5.04
N THR A 68 10.88 8.26 4.21
CA THR A 68 11.59 7.47 3.20
C THR A 68 13.07 7.41 3.50
N ASN A 69 13.71 6.30 3.14
CA ASN A 69 15.16 6.17 3.19
C ASN A 69 15.75 6.35 1.80
N ARG A 70 16.52 7.42 1.60
CA ARG A 70 17.13 7.74 0.30
C ARG A 70 18.22 6.76 -0.12
N ASP A 71 18.69 5.92 0.80
CA ASP A 71 19.73 4.91 0.53
C ASP A 71 19.18 3.72 -0.26
N ALA A 72 17.88 3.45 -0.14
CA ALA A 72 17.24 2.33 -0.81
C ALA A 72 17.07 2.56 -2.32
N HIS A 73 17.17 3.82 -2.79
CA HIS A 73 17.05 4.21 -4.21
C HIS A 73 15.86 3.58 -4.95
N THR A 74 14.74 3.33 -4.24
CA THR A 74 13.53 2.74 -4.81
C THR A 74 13.78 1.36 -5.48
N ARG A 75 14.69 0.55 -4.93
CA ARG A 75 14.98 -0.82 -5.40
C ARG A 75 13.98 -1.83 -4.83
N GLU A 76 14.11 -3.11 -5.20
CA GLU A 76 13.31 -4.24 -4.65
C GLU A 76 13.07 -4.06 -3.13
N CYS A 77 11.82 -4.22 -2.68
CA CYS A 77 11.31 -3.92 -1.31
C CYS A 77 11.05 -2.44 -0.97
N SER A 78 11.02 -1.55 -1.94
CA SER A 78 10.59 -0.16 -1.74
C SER A 78 9.07 -0.03 -1.84
N LEU A 79 8.35 -0.58 -0.87
CA LEU A 79 7.06 -0.11 -0.34
C LEU A 79 6.91 -0.72 1.05
#